data_AF-A0A066XYQ0-F1
#
_entry.id   AF-A0A066XYQ0-F1
#
_cell.length_a   1.000
_cell.length_b   1.000
_cell.length_c   1.000
_cell.angle_alpha   90.00
_cell.angle_beta   90.00
_cell.angle_gamma   90.00
#
_symmetry.space_group_name_H-M   'P 1'
#
loop_
_entity.id
_entity.type
_entity.pdbx_description
1 polymer ?
#
loop_
_entity_poly.entity_id
_entity_poly.type
_entity_poly.pdbx_seq_one_letter_code
_entity_poly.pdbx_strand_id
1 'polypeptide(L)'
;MMPETAVPIQARRLLRMTVGHYRNPEVTEEDFHRWVTEEHAARAAKIHARNGIEGFSVVFFPQSFREVAADFVSKSGSPLTVRDHDAQVVYLFRDMDTFYKGAADLEFQALRAEEEPYISRFGAEISLGWVEYYVSESKVVNIGHDGKPTYPTFKEASVAP
;
A
#
# COMPACT_ATOMS: atom_id res chain seq x y z
N MET A 1 -14.88 5.66 31.48
CA MET A 1 -13.79 6.36 30.78
C MET A 1 -14.00 6.10 29.30
N MET A 2 -14.46 7.10 28.55
CA MET A 2 -14.59 6.96 27.09
C MET A 2 -13.17 6.90 26.52
N PRO A 3 -12.85 6.01 25.57
CA PRO A 3 -11.54 6.01 24.95
C PRO A 3 -11.33 7.37 24.29
N GLU A 4 -10.18 7.97 24.56
CA GLU A 4 -9.69 9.14 23.85
C GLU A 4 -9.80 8.85 22.35
N THR A 5 -10.61 9.62 21.62
CA THR A 5 -10.78 9.42 20.18
C THR A 5 -9.43 9.59 19.52
N ALA A 6 -8.82 8.47 19.09
CA ALA A 6 -7.57 8.49 18.36
C ALA A 6 -7.70 9.44 17.17
N VAL A 7 -6.71 10.31 16.97
CA VAL A 7 -6.66 11.19 15.81
C VAL A 7 -6.66 10.30 14.55
N PRO A 8 -7.56 10.54 13.58
CA PRO A 8 -7.60 9.72 12.38
C PRO A 8 -6.28 9.76 11.60
N ILE A 9 -5.88 8.64 11.01
CA ILE A 9 -4.60 8.50 10.27
C ILE A 9 -4.43 9.57 9.18
N GLN A 10 -5.55 10.04 8.59
CA GLN A 10 -5.62 11.04 7.53
C GLN A 10 -5.44 12.50 7.97
N ALA A 11 -5.28 12.80 9.26
CA ALA A 11 -5.29 14.17 9.77
C ALA A 11 -3.94 14.92 9.64
N ARG A 12 -2.88 14.22 9.23
CA ARG A 12 -1.51 14.77 9.06
C ARG A 12 -0.85 14.14 7.84
N ARG A 13 0.24 14.74 7.34
CA ARG A 13 1.04 14.20 6.23
C ARG A 13 1.37 12.73 6.50
N LEU A 14 0.94 11.87 5.58
CA LEU A 14 1.12 10.42 5.65
C LEU A 14 1.84 9.99 4.39
N LEU A 15 3.01 9.37 4.56
CA LEU A 15 3.75 8.79 3.45
C LEU A 15 3.11 7.48 3.03
N ARG A 16 3.08 7.24 1.73
CA ARG A 16 2.64 5.98 1.14
C ARG A 16 3.76 5.43 0.28
N MET A 17 4.26 4.27 0.66
CA MET A 17 5.13 3.47 -0.19
C MET A 17 4.33 2.31 -0.77
N THR A 18 4.53 2.02 -2.05
CA THR A 18 3.97 0.82 -2.67
C THR A 18 5.06 -0.04 -3.29
N VAL A 19 4.90 -1.35 -3.21
CA VAL A 19 5.75 -2.30 -3.95
C VAL A 19 4.85 -3.23 -4.77
N GLY A 20 4.95 -3.14 -6.09
CA GLY A 20 4.28 -4.04 -7.03
C GLY A 20 5.11 -5.32 -7.20
N HIS A 21 4.48 -6.47 -6.98
CA HIS A 21 5.09 -7.79 -7.06
C HIS A 21 4.43 -8.64 -8.14
N TYR A 22 5.27 -9.33 -8.91
CA TYR A 22 4.84 -10.41 -9.79
C TYR A 22 4.94 -11.73 -9.04
N ARG A 23 3.91 -12.56 -9.18
CA ARG A 23 3.90 -13.93 -8.69
C ARG A 23 4.94 -14.74 -9.46
N ASN A 24 5.56 -15.73 -8.81
CA ASN A 24 6.32 -16.76 -9.52
C ASN A 24 5.38 -17.46 -10.53
N PRO A 25 5.69 -17.50 -11.85
CA PRO A 25 4.80 -18.06 -12.86
C PRO A 25 4.34 -19.49 -12.56
N GLU A 26 5.14 -20.29 -11.85
CA GLU A 26 4.86 -21.68 -11.49
C GLU A 26 3.75 -21.85 -10.42
N VAL A 27 3.29 -20.75 -9.79
CA VAL A 27 2.53 -20.81 -8.52
C VAL A 27 0.99 -20.74 -8.57
N THR A 28 0.22 -20.56 -9.64
CA THR A 28 -1.26 -20.26 -9.53
C THR A 28 -1.65 -19.03 -8.69
N GLU A 29 -2.73 -18.33 -9.06
CA GLU A 29 -3.18 -17.15 -8.31
C GLU A 29 -3.74 -17.50 -6.92
N GLU A 30 -4.36 -18.67 -6.78
CA GLU A 30 -4.97 -19.12 -5.52
C GLU A 30 -3.92 -19.49 -4.47
N ASP A 31 -2.90 -20.28 -4.84
CA ASP A 31 -1.83 -20.64 -3.90
C ASP A 31 -0.99 -19.43 -3.52
N PHE A 32 -0.77 -18.50 -4.47
CA PHE A 32 -0.13 -17.23 -4.18
C PHE A 32 -0.93 -16.39 -3.18
N HIS A 33 -2.23 -16.19 -3.42
CA HIS A 33 -3.08 -15.45 -2.49
C HIS A 33 -3.09 -16.09 -1.10
N ARG A 34 -3.24 -17.40 -1.02
CA ARG A 34 -3.24 -18.14 0.25
C ARG A 34 -1.94 -17.94 1.01
N TRP A 35 -0.79 -18.15 0.36
CA TRP A 35 0.51 -17.93 0.98
C TRP A 35 0.72 -16.46 1.41
N VAL A 36 0.44 -15.49 0.52
CA VAL A 36 0.59 -14.07 0.83
C VAL A 36 -0.26 -13.68 2.03
N THR A 37 -1.48 -14.19 2.16
CA THR A 37 -2.39 -13.77 3.24
C THR A 37 -2.17 -14.54 4.54
N GLU A 38 -2.08 -15.87 4.48
CA GLU A 38 -2.06 -16.74 5.66
C GLU A 38 -0.65 -16.88 6.25
N GLU A 39 0.38 -16.90 5.39
CA GLU A 39 1.75 -17.21 5.81
C GLU A 39 2.67 -16.00 5.83
N HIS A 40 2.35 -14.94 5.09
CA HIS A 40 3.20 -13.75 4.98
C HIS A 40 2.59 -12.49 5.63
N ALA A 41 1.54 -11.91 5.04
CA ALA A 41 0.96 -10.64 5.45
C ALA A 41 0.45 -10.64 6.89
N ALA A 42 -0.16 -11.73 7.36
CA ALA A 42 -0.62 -11.84 8.75
C ALA A 42 0.52 -11.77 9.78
N ARG A 43 1.70 -12.32 9.45
CA ARG A 43 2.92 -12.21 10.28
C ARG A 43 3.53 -10.82 10.14
N ALA A 44 3.71 -10.35 8.90
CA ALA A 44 4.25 -9.03 8.59
C ALA A 44 3.47 -7.90 9.28
N ALA A 45 2.14 -7.96 9.32
CA ALA A 45 1.30 -6.94 9.96
C ALA A 45 1.67 -6.69 11.43
N LYS A 46 1.95 -7.75 12.20
CA LYS A 46 2.36 -7.64 13.61
C LYS A 46 3.73 -6.96 13.72
N ILE A 47 4.64 -7.29 12.81
CA ILE A 47 6.00 -6.72 12.73
C ILE A 47 5.96 -5.24 12.34
N HIS A 48 5.14 -4.89 11.37
CA HIS A 48 4.95 -3.52 10.91
C HIS A 48 4.33 -2.64 12.00
N ALA A 49 3.27 -3.12 12.65
CA ALA A 49 2.60 -2.39 13.72
C ALA A 49 3.55 -2.09 14.89
N ARG A 50 4.33 -3.07 15.37
CA ARG A 50 5.30 -2.85 16.47
C ARG A 50 6.43 -1.87 16.10
N ASN A 51 6.72 -1.72 14.81
CA ASN A 51 7.76 -0.82 14.31
C ASN A 51 7.23 0.58 13.94
N GLY A 52 5.93 0.84 14.10
CA GLY A 52 5.33 2.17 13.89
C GLY A 52 4.75 2.40 12.50
N ILE A 53 4.64 1.37 11.66
CA ILE A 53 3.86 1.46 10.42
C ILE A 53 2.39 1.61 10.79
N GLU A 54 1.77 2.69 10.32
CA GLU A 54 0.39 3.04 10.66
C GLU A 54 -0.65 2.36 9.75
N GLY A 55 -0.22 1.89 8.58
CA GLY A 55 -1.07 1.11 7.69
C GLY A 55 -0.26 0.13 6.83
N PHE A 56 -0.79 -1.06 6.68
CA PHE A 56 -0.23 -2.13 5.86
C PHE A 56 -1.37 -2.84 5.15
N SER A 57 -1.31 -2.90 3.82
CA SER A 57 -2.29 -3.65 3.03
C SER A 57 -1.67 -4.28 1.81
N VAL A 58 -2.35 -5.31 1.29
CA VAL A 58 -2.02 -5.95 0.02
C VAL A 58 -3.23 -5.79 -0.90
N VAL A 59 -3.00 -5.28 -2.09
CA VAL A 59 -4.00 -5.21 -3.16
C VAL A 59 -3.67 -6.30 -4.18
N PHE A 60 -4.62 -7.20 -4.45
CA PHE A 60 -4.46 -8.26 -5.44
C PHE A 60 -5.09 -7.88 -6.77
N PHE A 61 -4.43 -8.27 -7.86
CA PHE A 61 -4.88 -8.03 -9.23
C PHE A 61 -5.00 -9.36 -9.98
N PRO A 62 -5.95 -10.23 -9.61
CA PRO A 62 -6.15 -11.49 -10.32
C PRO A 62 -6.44 -11.23 -11.79
N GLN A 63 -6.16 -12.20 -12.65
CA GLN A 63 -6.36 -12.12 -14.08
C GLN A 63 -7.78 -11.64 -14.43
N SER A 64 -8.80 -12.19 -13.75
CA SER A 64 -10.20 -11.80 -13.96
C SER A 64 -10.47 -10.31 -13.74
N PHE A 65 -9.75 -9.64 -12.85
CA PHE A 65 -9.92 -8.20 -12.60
C PHE A 65 -9.13 -7.36 -13.59
N ARG A 66 -7.96 -7.84 -14.03
CA ARG A 66 -7.18 -7.22 -15.12
C ARG A 66 -7.95 -7.27 -16.44
N GLU A 67 -8.67 -8.35 -16.71
CA GLU A 67 -9.56 -8.49 -17.87
C GLU A 67 -10.70 -7.46 -17.83
N VAL A 68 -11.34 -7.25 -16.68
CA VAL A 68 -12.35 -6.20 -16.50
C VAL A 68 -11.76 -4.81 -16.73
N ALA A 69 -10.55 -4.54 -16.24
CA ALA A 69 -9.86 -3.27 -16.48
C ALA A 69 -9.53 -3.07 -17.97
N ALA A 70 -9.08 -4.12 -18.66
CA ALA A 70 -8.79 -4.09 -20.09
C ALA A 70 -10.05 -3.84 -20.94
N ASP A 71 -11.16 -4.49 -20.60
CA ASP A 71 -12.46 -4.26 -21.24
C ASP A 71 -12.93 -2.81 -21.04
N PHE A 72 -12.77 -2.25 -19.84
CA PHE A 72 -13.05 -0.84 -19.57
C PHE A 72 -12.21 0.10 -20.45
N VAL A 73 -10.89 -0.12 -20.53
CA VAL A 73 -9.98 0.69 -21.38
C VAL A 73 -10.41 0.60 -22.84
N SER A 74 -10.67 -0.61 -23.33
CA SER A 74 -11.10 -0.84 -24.71
C SER A 74 -12.42 -0.15 -25.04
N LYS A 75 -13.43 -0.24 -24.16
CA LYS A 75 -14.76 0.33 -24.40
C LYS A 75 -14.80 1.85 -24.27
N SER A 76 -13.96 2.41 -23.41
CA SER A 76 -13.91 3.87 -23.20
C SER A 76 -13.04 4.60 -24.22
N GLY A 77 -12.27 3.90 -25.04
CA GLY A 77 -11.26 4.51 -25.91
C GLY A 77 -10.17 5.24 -25.12
N SER A 78 -9.96 4.83 -23.86
CA SER A 78 -9.08 5.49 -22.92
C SER A 78 -7.61 5.19 -23.23
N PRO A 79 -6.68 6.15 -23.07
CA PRO A 79 -5.25 5.91 -23.25
C PRO A 79 -4.57 5.22 -22.04
N LEU A 80 -5.35 4.77 -21.05
CA LEU A 80 -4.82 4.15 -19.83
C LEU A 80 -4.18 2.78 -20.13
N THR A 81 -3.09 2.49 -19.41
CA THR A 81 -2.43 1.18 -19.44
C THR A 81 -2.87 0.36 -18.23
N VAL A 82 -3.24 -0.90 -18.46
CA VAL A 82 -3.54 -1.86 -17.39
C VAL A 82 -2.21 -2.36 -16.83
N ARG A 83 -1.97 -2.15 -15.53
CA ARG A 83 -0.80 -2.68 -14.85
C ARG A 83 -0.93 -4.20 -14.68
N ASP A 84 0.20 -4.90 -14.72
CA ASP A 84 0.24 -6.35 -14.84
C ASP A 84 0.94 -7.07 -13.67
N HIS A 85 1.32 -6.39 -12.58
CA HIS A 85 1.73 -7.07 -11.36
C HIS A 85 0.53 -7.78 -10.70
N ASP A 86 0.79 -8.89 -10.02
CA ASP A 86 -0.25 -9.73 -9.39
C ASP A 86 -0.67 -9.22 -8.02
N ALA A 87 0.23 -8.52 -7.31
CA ALA A 87 -0.06 -7.87 -6.04
C ALA A 87 0.67 -6.54 -5.87
N GLN A 88 0.11 -5.64 -5.06
CA GLN A 88 0.77 -4.43 -4.61
C GLN A 88 0.68 -4.33 -3.08
N VAL A 89 1.84 -4.33 -2.43
CA VAL A 89 1.94 -4.03 -1.00
C VAL A 89 1.91 -2.52 -0.81
N VAL A 90 1.20 -2.04 0.21
CA VAL A 90 1.06 -0.63 0.55
C VAL A 90 1.45 -0.43 2.01
N TYR A 91 2.39 0.48 2.26
CA TYR A 91 2.80 0.91 3.59
C TYR A 91 2.41 2.37 3.81
N LEU A 92 1.87 2.68 4.99
CA LEU A 92 1.55 4.03 5.44
C LEU A 92 2.35 4.34 6.71
N PHE A 93 3.11 5.44 6.70
CA PHE A 93 4.03 5.81 7.78
C PHE A 93 4.34 7.32 7.75
N ARG A 94 5.10 7.83 8.73
CA ARG A 94 5.32 9.28 8.90
C ARG A 94 6.69 9.78 8.44
N ASP A 95 7.71 8.95 8.56
CA ASP A 95 9.10 9.28 8.27
C ASP A 95 9.86 8.04 7.79
N MET A 96 10.97 8.27 7.09
CA MET A 96 11.77 7.18 6.53
C MET A 96 12.45 6.32 7.61
N ASP A 97 12.77 6.89 8.79
CA ASP A 97 13.37 6.15 9.90
C ASP A 97 12.46 5.02 10.39
N THR A 98 11.16 5.30 10.50
CA THR A 98 10.13 4.30 10.84
C THR A 98 10.10 3.17 9.81
N PHE A 99 10.14 3.51 8.52
CA PHE A 99 10.17 2.52 7.45
C PHE A 99 11.45 1.67 7.51
N TYR A 100 12.63 2.30 7.65
CA TYR A 100 13.90 1.60 7.73
C TYR A 100 14.03 0.71 8.95
N LYS A 101 13.50 1.13 10.10
CA LYS A 101 13.42 0.31 11.30
C LYS A 101 12.61 -0.96 11.05
N GLY A 102 11.43 -0.84 10.42
CA GLY A 102 10.61 -1.99 10.04
C GLY A 102 11.31 -2.90 9.02
N ALA A 103 11.98 -2.31 8.04
CA ALA A 103 12.76 -3.07 7.05
C ALA A 103 13.96 -3.78 7.67
N ALA A 104 14.62 -3.22 8.68
CA ALA A 104 15.77 -3.80 9.37
C ALA A 104 15.39 -4.83 10.46
N ASP A 105 14.10 -5.03 10.75
CA ASP A 105 13.63 -6.00 11.73
C ASP A 105 14.04 -7.42 11.32
N LEU A 106 14.75 -8.14 12.21
CA LEU A 106 15.30 -9.47 11.90
C LEU A 106 14.22 -10.50 11.59
N GLU A 107 13.06 -10.43 12.24
CA GLU A 107 11.95 -11.33 11.93
C GLU A 107 11.36 -11.01 10.56
N PHE A 108 11.31 -9.73 10.17
CA PHE A 108 10.86 -9.35 8.84
C PHE A 108 11.86 -9.77 7.76
N GLN A 109 13.16 -9.62 8.00
CA GLN A 109 14.20 -10.12 7.08
C GLN A 109 14.10 -11.63 6.87
N ALA A 110 13.89 -12.40 7.94
CA ALA A 110 13.66 -13.82 7.85
C ALA A 110 12.38 -14.14 7.05
N LEU A 111 11.29 -13.41 7.31
CA LEU A 111 10.03 -13.57 6.59
C LEU A 111 10.15 -13.26 5.09
N ARG A 112 10.90 -12.22 4.72
CA ARG A 112 11.17 -11.88 3.31
C ARG A 112 11.99 -12.95 2.59
N ALA A 113 12.88 -13.65 3.31
CA ALA A 113 13.65 -14.74 2.71
C ALA A 113 12.75 -15.93 2.28
N GLU A 114 11.54 -16.05 2.86
CA GLU A 114 10.53 -17.05 2.49
C GLU A 114 9.77 -16.69 1.19
N GLU A 115 9.92 -15.47 0.65
CA GLU A 115 9.17 -14.99 -0.54
C GLU A 115 9.57 -15.68 -1.86
N GLU A 116 10.79 -16.19 -1.94
CA GLU A 116 11.42 -16.61 -3.19
C GLU A 116 10.63 -17.64 -4.01
N PRO A 117 10.01 -18.67 -3.41
CA PRO A 117 9.23 -19.63 -4.18
C PRO A 117 7.95 -19.02 -4.76
N TYR A 118 7.44 -17.92 -4.20
CA TYR A 118 6.10 -17.38 -4.48
C TYR A 118 6.13 -16.07 -5.29
N ILE A 119 7.21 -15.31 -5.17
CA ILE A 119 7.37 -13.98 -5.78
C ILE A 119 8.54 -14.00 -6.77
N SER A 120 8.29 -13.45 -7.97
CA SER A 120 9.35 -13.21 -8.94
C SER A 120 10.38 -12.21 -8.39
N ARG A 121 11.66 -12.53 -8.53
CA ARG A 121 12.77 -11.63 -8.18
C ARG A 121 12.96 -10.48 -9.17
N PHE A 122 12.22 -10.47 -10.29
CA PHE A 122 12.37 -9.50 -11.37
C PHE A 122 11.10 -8.67 -11.55
N GLY A 123 11.29 -7.42 -11.98
CA GLY A 123 10.20 -6.53 -12.38
C GLY A 123 9.51 -5.79 -11.23
N ALA A 124 9.89 -6.01 -9.97
CA ALA A 124 9.27 -5.32 -8.85
C ALA A 124 9.37 -3.78 -8.98
N GLU A 125 8.26 -3.10 -8.74
CA GLU A 125 8.13 -1.64 -8.90
C GLU A 125 7.89 -0.97 -7.56
N ILE A 126 8.66 0.07 -7.22
CA ILE A 126 8.48 0.83 -5.99
C ILE A 126 8.02 2.26 -6.27
N SER A 127 7.11 2.79 -5.46
CA SER A 127 6.74 4.21 -5.46
C SER A 127 6.69 4.77 -4.04
N LEU A 128 6.99 6.05 -3.89
CA LEU A 128 6.88 6.79 -2.63
C LEU A 128 6.21 8.13 -2.89
N GLY A 129 5.21 8.47 -2.08
CA GLY A 129 4.54 9.77 -2.10
C GLY A 129 3.89 10.07 -0.77
N TRP A 130 3.03 11.09 -0.71
CA TRP A 130 2.12 11.30 0.42
C TRP A 130 0.66 11.10 -0.02
N VAL A 131 -0.21 10.89 0.95
CA VAL A 131 -1.65 10.70 0.71
C VAL A 131 -2.44 11.89 1.25
N GLU A 132 -3.36 12.36 0.43
CA GLU A 132 -4.39 13.31 0.79
C GLU A 132 -5.76 12.64 0.61
N TYR A 133 -6.47 12.43 1.71
CA TYR A 133 -7.83 11.93 1.73
C TYR A 133 -8.83 13.08 1.59
N TYR A 134 -9.70 12.98 0.59
CA TYR A 134 -10.84 13.90 0.41
C TYR A 134 -12.16 13.26 0.80
N VAL A 135 -12.21 11.91 0.76
CA VAL A 135 -13.30 11.08 1.28
C VAL A 135 -12.69 9.96 2.11
N SER A 136 -13.20 9.75 3.33
CA SER A 136 -12.83 8.63 4.20
C SER A 136 -14.05 8.21 5.00
N GLU A 137 -14.27 6.90 5.17
CA GLU A 137 -15.45 6.35 5.85
C GLU A 137 -16.77 6.96 5.35
N SER A 138 -16.90 7.10 4.03
CA SER A 138 -18.05 7.71 3.35
C SER A 138 -18.36 9.16 3.73
N LYS A 139 -17.40 9.88 4.35
CA LYS A 139 -17.52 11.29 4.71
C LYS A 139 -16.50 12.13 3.95
N VAL A 140 -16.91 13.34 3.57
CA VAL A 140 -15.97 14.37 3.12
C VAL A 140 -15.09 14.76 4.30
N VAL A 141 -13.77 14.72 4.11
CA VAL A 141 -12.77 15.04 5.13
C VAL A 141 -11.75 16.03 4.58
N ASN A 142 -11.09 16.77 5.47
CA ASN A 142 -9.98 17.67 5.13
C ASN A 142 -10.32 18.75 4.08
N ILE A 143 -11.58 19.21 4.07
CA ILE A 143 -12.07 20.37 3.33
C ILE A 143 -12.63 21.38 4.33
N GLY A 144 -12.15 22.63 4.25
CA GLY A 144 -12.60 23.74 5.09
C GLY A 144 -13.98 24.25 4.72
N HIS A 145 -14.56 25.10 5.56
CA HIS A 145 -15.86 25.74 5.30
C HIS A 145 -15.88 26.61 4.03
N ASP A 146 -14.71 27.04 3.55
CA ASP A 146 -14.52 27.77 2.30
C ASP A 146 -14.41 26.87 1.06
N GLY A 147 -14.55 25.55 1.23
CA GLY A 147 -14.44 24.56 0.17
C GLY A 147 -13.01 24.23 -0.24
N LYS A 148 -11.98 24.71 0.48
CA LYS A 148 -10.58 24.44 0.14
C LYS A 148 -9.98 23.31 0.97
N PRO A 149 -8.96 22.60 0.47
CA PRO A 149 -8.26 21.57 1.24
C PRO A 149 -7.61 22.15 2.50
N THR A 150 -7.63 21.41 3.60
CA THR A 150 -6.98 21.79 4.87
C THR A 150 -5.55 21.25 5.00
N TYR A 151 -4.96 20.80 3.90
CA TYR A 151 -3.59 20.26 3.86
C TYR A 151 -2.52 21.37 3.83
N PRO A 152 -1.27 21.04 4.21
CA PRO A 152 -0.13 21.90 3.91
C PRO A 152 -0.02 22.21 2.41
N THR A 153 0.65 23.30 2.09
CA THR A 153 0.96 23.64 0.69
C THR A 153 1.89 22.58 0.08
N PHE A 154 1.92 22.49 -1.26
CA PHE A 154 2.87 21.60 -1.95
C PHE A 154 4.31 21.84 -1.51
N LYS A 155 4.73 23.10 -1.33
CA LYS A 155 6.10 23.43 -0.90
C LYS A 155 6.43 22.83 0.47
N GLU A 156 5.48 22.80 1.38
CA GLU A 156 5.63 22.21 2.71
C GLU A 156 5.57 20.67 2.66
N ALA A 157 4.66 20.13 1.83
CA ALA A 157 4.43 18.69 1.73
C ALA A 157 5.45 17.93 0.85
N SER A 158 6.16 18.60 -0.05
CA SER A 158 7.12 17.99 -0.98
C SER A 158 8.56 17.95 -0.47
N VAL A 159 8.82 18.44 0.75
CA VAL A 159 10.12 18.25 1.41
C VAL A 159 10.37 16.75 1.56
N ALA A 160 11.53 16.28 1.08
CA ALA A 160 11.90 14.88 1.15
C ALA A 160 11.82 14.37 2.61
N PRO A 161 11.12 13.25 2.86
CA PRO A 161 10.91 12.71 4.19
C PRO A 161 12.12 11.93 4.73
#